data_AF-A0A2E4CVB1-F1
#
_entry.id   AF-A0A2E4CVB1-F1
#
_cell.length_a   1.000
_cell.length_b   1.000
_cell.length_c   1.000
_cell.angle_alpha   90.00
_cell.angle_beta   90.00
_cell.angle_gamma   90.00
#
_symmetry.space_group_name_H-M   'P 1'
#
loop_
_entity.id
_entity.type
_entity.pdbx_description
1 polymer ?
#
loop_
_entity_poly.entity_id
_entity_poly.type
_entity_poly.pdbx_seq_one_letter_code
_entity_poly.pdbx_strand_id
1 'polypeptide(L)'
;MSRKREELRRKVARGQARARGEAVPGLSPNPASNLIMANAIVRTGSILLRKAVDKRMLQKRYGKETAEAAVENQGLGSTIVSFLMARTAAKSSTGAILVGGGMLAKTLYDRRQGKKAALKGDAELLQNAAKD
;
A
#
# COMPACT_ATOMS: atom_id res chain seq x y z
N MET A 1 -35.38 16.89 -8.38
CA MET A 1 -34.01 16.51 -7.93
C MET A 1 -34.10 15.77 -6.60
N SER A 2 -33.27 14.74 -6.36
CA SER A 2 -33.32 13.94 -5.12
C SER A 2 -32.84 14.74 -3.90
N ARG A 3 -33.56 14.63 -2.76
CA ARG A 3 -33.23 15.28 -1.47
C ARG A 3 -31.76 15.10 -1.05
N LYS A 4 -31.17 13.95 -1.37
CA LYS A 4 -29.76 13.62 -1.08
C LYS A 4 -28.76 14.54 -1.79
N ARG A 5 -29.08 14.98 -3.02
CA ARG A 5 -28.24 15.92 -3.79
C ARG A 5 -28.28 17.33 -3.20
N GLU A 6 -29.43 17.77 -2.71
CA GLU A 6 -29.56 19.07 -2.04
C GLU A 6 -28.84 19.09 -0.70
N GLU A 7 -28.93 18.01 0.08
CA GLU A 7 -28.20 17.89 1.33
C GLU A 7 -26.68 17.92 1.12
N LEU A 8 -26.18 17.20 0.10
CA LEU A 8 -24.77 17.24 -0.29
C LEU A 8 -24.34 18.65 -0.72
N ARG A 9 -25.15 19.34 -1.54
CA ARG A 9 -24.87 20.73 -1.94
C ARG A 9 -24.79 21.67 -0.73
N ARG A 10 -25.71 21.55 0.23
CA ARG A 10 -25.67 22.33 1.48
C ARG A 10 -24.43 22.02 2.31
N LYS A 11 -24.02 20.76 2.42
CA LYS A 11 -22.79 20.37 3.12
C LYS A 11 -21.53 20.92 2.44
N VAL A 12 -21.46 20.85 1.11
CA VAL A 12 -20.35 21.42 0.32
C VAL A 12 -20.27 22.93 0.50
N ALA A 13 -21.39 23.65 0.37
CA ALA A 13 -21.41 25.10 0.54
C ALA A 13 -20.95 25.54 1.95
N ARG A 14 -21.39 24.83 2.99
CA ARG A 14 -20.92 25.05 4.37
C ARG A 14 -19.44 24.74 4.54
N GLY A 15 -18.95 23.68 3.90
CA GLY A 15 -17.53 23.31 3.89
C GLY A 15 -16.66 24.37 3.20
N GLN A 16 -17.09 24.85 2.02
CA GLN A 16 -16.40 25.90 1.26
C GLN A 16 -16.35 27.23 2.02
N ALA A 17 -17.45 27.62 2.68
CA ALA A 17 -17.49 28.81 3.53
C ALA A 17 -16.51 28.72 4.71
N ARG A 18 -16.36 27.52 5.32
CA ARG A 18 -15.39 27.28 6.40
C ARG A 18 -13.95 27.26 5.91
N ALA A 19 -13.70 26.68 4.73
CA ALA A 19 -12.38 26.60 4.12
C ALA A 19 -11.89 27.92 3.50
N ARG A 20 -12.67 29.01 3.61
CA ARG A 20 -12.32 30.37 3.12
C ARG A 20 -11.82 30.40 1.66
N GLY A 21 -12.30 29.49 0.82
CA GLY A 21 -11.89 29.44 -0.59
C GLY A 21 -10.50 28.87 -0.84
N GLU A 22 -9.86 28.19 0.12
CA GLU A 22 -8.63 27.45 -0.12
C GLU A 22 -8.84 26.41 -1.23
N ALA A 23 -8.07 26.55 -2.32
CA ALA A 23 -8.12 25.63 -3.44
C ALA A 23 -7.52 24.28 -3.03
N VAL A 24 -8.09 23.18 -3.55
CA VAL A 24 -7.51 21.85 -3.39
C VAL A 24 -6.11 21.88 -4.01
N PRO A 25 -5.03 21.66 -3.23
CA PRO A 25 -3.67 21.76 -3.75
C PRO A 25 -3.45 20.82 -4.94
N GLY A 26 -2.83 21.33 -6.00
CA GLY A 26 -2.48 20.52 -7.17
C GLY A 26 -2.16 21.39 -8.39
N LEU A 27 -1.80 20.70 -9.48
CA LEU A 27 -1.28 21.34 -10.70
C LEU A 27 -2.37 21.93 -11.60
N SER A 28 -3.64 21.55 -11.39
CA SER A 28 -4.77 22.01 -12.17
C SER A 28 -5.66 22.98 -11.37
N PRO A 29 -6.28 23.99 -12.01
CA PRO A 29 -7.35 24.77 -11.40
C PRO A 29 -8.59 23.95 -11.04
N ASN A 30 -8.75 22.74 -11.60
CA ASN A 30 -9.87 21.87 -11.33
C ASN A 30 -9.57 20.95 -10.11
N PRO A 31 -10.32 21.06 -9.00
CA PRO A 31 -10.09 20.26 -7.80
C PRO A 31 -10.34 18.76 -8.03
N ALA A 32 -11.26 18.39 -8.92
CA ALA A 32 -11.50 16.99 -9.25
C ALA A 32 -10.29 16.38 -10.00
N SER A 33 -9.70 17.14 -10.91
CA SER A 33 -8.48 16.75 -11.62
C SER A 33 -7.29 16.60 -10.66
N ASN A 34 -7.13 17.54 -9.71
CA ASN A 34 -6.08 17.46 -8.68
C ASN A 34 -6.21 16.19 -7.83
N LEU A 35 -7.43 15.83 -7.41
CA LEU A 35 -7.66 14.61 -6.64
C LEU A 35 -7.38 13.35 -7.45
N ILE A 36 -7.81 13.30 -8.72
CA ILE A 36 -7.52 12.14 -9.59
C ILE A 36 -6.00 11.99 -9.76
N MET A 37 -5.31 13.10 -10.04
CA MET A 37 -3.86 13.10 -10.22
C MET A 37 -3.13 12.69 -8.94
N ALA A 38 -3.50 13.24 -7.79
CA ALA A 38 -2.91 12.87 -6.51
C ALA A 38 -3.11 11.38 -6.20
N ASN A 39 -4.32 10.84 -6.42
CA ASN A 39 -4.59 9.42 -6.22
C ASN A 39 -3.80 8.54 -7.20
N ALA A 40 -3.67 8.96 -8.46
CA ALA A 40 -2.86 8.26 -9.45
C ALA A 40 -1.38 8.25 -9.06
N ILE A 41 -0.83 9.39 -8.67
CA ILE A 41 0.56 9.53 -8.19
C ILE A 41 0.81 8.62 -6.99
N VAL A 42 -0.06 8.66 -5.97
CA VAL A 42 0.10 7.83 -4.78
C VAL A 42 0.08 6.34 -5.14
N ARG A 43 -0.86 5.92 -5.98
CA ARG A 43 -1.00 4.51 -6.37
C ARG A 43 0.19 4.03 -7.20
N THR A 44 0.59 4.79 -8.22
CA THR A 44 1.71 4.45 -9.09
C THR A 44 3.03 4.52 -8.34
N GLY A 45 3.25 5.59 -7.57
CA GLY A 45 4.43 5.77 -6.74
C GLY A 45 4.59 4.65 -5.71
N SER A 46 3.50 4.20 -5.07
CA SER A 46 3.53 3.09 -4.12
C SER A 46 3.94 1.77 -4.78
N ILE A 47 3.46 1.49 -5.99
CA ILE A 47 3.83 0.27 -6.74
C ILE A 47 5.33 0.30 -7.08
N LEU A 48 5.83 1.42 -7.57
CA LEU A 48 7.24 1.58 -7.91
C LEU A 48 8.14 1.50 -6.67
N LEU A 49 7.76 2.17 -5.59
CA LEU A 49 8.49 2.14 -4.33
C LEU A 49 8.57 0.71 -3.78
N ARG A 50 7.45 -0.02 -3.78
CA ARG A 50 7.43 -1.43 -3.36
C ARG A 50 8.41 -2.26 -4.20
N LYS A 51 8.31 -2.20 -5.53
CA LYS A 51 9.22 -2.94 -6.42
C LYS A 51 10.69 -2.61 -6.14
N ALA A 52 11.01 -1.35 -5.88
CA ALA A 52 12.38 -0.93 -5.56
C ALA A 52 12.86 -1.48 -4.21
N VAL A 53 12.01 -1.46 -3.18
CA VAL A 53 12.32 -2.04 -1.86
C VAL A 53 12.50 -3.55 -1.97
N ASP A 54 11.55 -4.25 -2.59
CA ASP A 54 11.59 -5.71 -2.76
C ASP A 54 12.84 -6.13 -3.54
N LYS A 55 13.13 -5.47 -4.67
CA LYS A 55 14.34 -5.72 -5.45
C LYS A 55 15.59 -5.49 -4.62
N ARG A 56 15.69 -4.40 -3.86
CA ARG A 56 16.87 -4.12 -3.01
C ARG A 56 17.04 -5.14 -1.89
N MET A 57 15.96 -5.61 -1.29
CA MET A 57 16.00 -6.62 -0.23
C MET A 57 16.42 -7.99 -0.78
N LEU A 58 15.84 -8.40 -1.91
CA LEU A 58 16.14 -9.69 -2.54
C LEU A 58 17.52 -9.71 -3.20
N GLN A 59 17.94 -8.61 -3.83
CA GLN A 59 19.24 -8.51 -4.51
C GLN A 59 20.41 -8.81 -3.57
N LYS A 60 20.33 -8.39 -2.30
CA LYS A 60 21.38 -8.65 -1.31
C LYS A 60 21.54 -10.14 -0.96
N ARG A 61 20.49 -10.94 -1.13
CA ARG A 61 20.47 -12.35 -0.68
C ARG A 61 20.49 -13.36 -1.83
N TYR A 62 19.90 -13.04 -2.98
CA TYR A 62 19.73 -13.98 -4.10
C TYR A 62 20.39 -13.50 -5.40
N GLY A 63 21.06 -12.33 -5.41
CA GLY A 63 21.64 -11.77 -6.63
C GLY A 63 20.63 -10.99 -7.48
N LYS A 64 21.15 -10.26 -8.48
CA LYS A 64 20.36 -9.27 -9.24
C LYS A 64 19.29 -9.92 -10.13
N GLU A 65 19.66 -10.99 -10.85
CA GLU A 65 18.78 -11.66 -11.82
C GLU A 65 17.61 -12.36 -11.13
N THR A 66 17.88 -13.12 -10.06
CA THR A 66 16.84 -13.80 -9.27
C THR A 66 15.93 -12.80 -8.55
N ALA A 67 16.46 -11.66 -8.11
CA ALA A 67 15.65 -10.61 -7.50
C ALA A 67 14.70 -9.92 -8.51
N GLU A 68 15.12 -9.74 -9.76
CA GLU A 68 14.27 -9.17 -10.80
C GLU A 68 13.11 -10.10 -11.15
N ALA A 69 13.40 -11.39 -11.41
CA ALA A 69 12.37 -12.39 -11.68
C ALA A 69 11.38 -12.54 -10.52
N ALA A 70 11.87 -12.57 -9.28
CA ALA A 70 11.00 -12.70 -8.11
C ALA A 70 10.09 -11.49 -7.88
N VAL A 71 10.53 -10.27 -8.20
CA VAL A 71 9.70 -9.05 -8.07
C VAL A 71 8.67 -8.95 -9.19
N GLU A 72 9.02 -9.41 -10.39
CA GLU A 72 8.12 -9.41 -11.55
C GLU A 72 6.99 -10.44 -11.39
N ASN A 73 7.30 -11.60 -10.80
CA ASN A 73 6.37 -12.72 -10.63
C ASN A 73 5.51 -12.62 -9.36
N GLN A 74 5.69 -11.59 -8.51
CA GLN A 74 4.79 -11.38 -7.37
C GLN A 74 3.37 -10.99 -7.84
N GLY A 75 2.49 -12.00 -7.91
CA GLY A 75 1.13 -11.87 -8.44
C GLY A 75 0.26 -10.79 -7.79
N LEU A 76 -0.71 -10.30 -8.57
CA LEU A 76 -1.68 -9.25 -8.20
C LEU A 76 -2.43 -9.55 -6.89
N GLY A 77 -2.65 -10.81 -6.55
CA GLY A 77 -3.33 -11.21 -5.31
C GLY A 77 -2.61 -10.78 -4.03
N SER A 78 -1.28 -10.93 -3.97
CA SER A 78 -0.47 -10.50 -2.82
C SER A 78 -0.55 -8.98 -2.61
N THR A 79 -0.64 -8.24 -3.71
CA THR A 79 -0.76 -6.78 -3.73
C THR A 79 -2.12 -6.33 -3.18
N ILE A 80 -3.20 -7.02 -3.52
CA ILE A 80 -4.55 -6.72 -3.01
C ILE A 80 -4.61 -6.96 -1.49
N VAL A 81 -4.09 -8.10 -1.02
CA VAL A 81 -4.07 -8.41 0.42
C VAL A 81 -3.25 -7.38 1.19
N SER A 82 -2.05 -7.05 0.70
CA SER A 82 -1.18 -6.04 1.30
C SER A 82 -1.86 -4.66 1.34
N PHE A 83 -2.55 -4.27 0.28
CA PHE A 83 -3.31 -3.03 0.22
C PHE A 83 -4.46 -2.99 1.23
N LEU A 84 -5.20 -4.09 1.39
CA LEU A 84 -6.31 -4.18 2.36
C LEU A 84 -5.81 -4.11 3.81
N MET A 85 -4.69 -4.77 4.11
CA MET A 85 -4.04 -4.67 5.42
C MET A 85 -3.59 -3.23 5.69
N ALA A 86 -2.90 -2.60 4.74
CA ALA A 86 -2.46 -1.22 4.85
C ALA A 86 -3.64 -0.25 5.04
N ARG A 87 -4.74 -0.44 4.29
CA ARG A 87 -5.95 0.37 4.42
C ARG A 87 -6.58 0.21 5.81
N THR A 88 -6.64 -1.01 6.33
CA THR A 88 -7.19 -1.28 7.66
C THR A 88 -6.34 -0.65 8.76
N ALA A 89 -5.01 -0.74 8.63
CA ALA A 89 -4.06 -0.06 9.52
C ALA A 89 -4.20 1.46 9.46
N ALA A 90 -4.31 2.04 8.26
CA ALA A 90 -4.38 3.49 8.07
C ALA A 90 -5.73 4.10 8.47
N LYS A 91 -6.82 3.33 8.48
CA LYS A 91 -8.15 3.83 8.83
C LYS A 91 -8.38 3.99 10.32
N SER A 92 -7.55 3.41 11.19
CA SER A 92 -7.77 3.45 12.65
C SER A 92 -6.50 3.20 13.46
N SER A 93 -6.39 3.85 14.62
CA SER A 93 -5.32 3.60 15.59
C SER A 93 -5.31 2.15 16.10
N THR A 94 -6.49 1.58 16.34
CA THR A 94 -6.64 0.16 16.75
C THR A 94 -6.16 -0.79 15.65
N GLY A 95 -6.52 -0.54 14.39
CA GLY A 95 -6.06 -1.35 13.25
C GLY A 95 -4.54 -1.27 13.08
N ALA A 96 -3.94 -0.09 13.28
CA ALA A 96 -2.50 0.08 13.26
C ALA A 96 -1.80 -0.72 14.37
N ILE A 97 -2.34 -0.71 15.60
CA ILE A 97 -1.79 -1.49 16.72
C ILE A 97 -1.90 -2.99 16.45
N LEU A 98 -3.03 -3.48 15.93
CA LEU A 98 -3.21 -4.89 15.64
C LEU A 98 -2.27 -5.38 14.54
N VAL A 99 -2.18 -4.64 13.43
CA VAL A 99 -1.30 -4.99 12.31
C VAL A 99 0.17 -4.87 12.73
N GLY A 100 0.55 -3.72 13.30
CA GLY A 100 1.91 -3.48 13.76
C GLY A 100 2.35 -4.44 14.86
N GLY A 101 1.50 -4.67 15.86
CA GLY A 101 1.74 -5.63 16.94
C GLY A 101 1.85 -7.07 16.44
N GLY A 102 0.98 -7.49 15.52
CA GLY A 102 1.05 -8.81 14.88
C GLY A 102 2.35 -9.01 14.09
N MET A 103 2.79 -7.99 13.35
CA MET A 103 4.07 -8.02 12.63
C MET A 103 5.25 -8.12 13.59
N LEU A 104 5.29 -7.33 14.67
CA LEU A 104 6.34 -7.39 15.68
C LEU A 104 6.39 -8.76 16.38
N ALA A 105 5.23 -9.28 16.78
CA ALA A 105 5.12 -10.60 17.39
C ALA A 105 5.63 -11.69 16.45
N LYS A 106 5.25 -11.65 15.16
CA LYS A 106 5.76 -12.58 14.14
C LYS A 106 7.26 -12.46 13.96
N THR A 107 7.80 -11.23 13.96
CA THR A 107 9.24 -11.00 13.81
C THR A 107 10.03 -11.61 14.97
N LEU A 108 9.54 -11.44 16.21
CA LEU A 108 10.16 -12.05 17.39
C LEU A 108 10.06 -13.58 17.38
N TYR A 109 8.93 -14.13 16.92
CA TYR A 109 8.74 -15.57 16.76
C TYR A 109 9.71 -16.16 15.71
N ASP A 110 9.78 -15.56 14.52
CA ASP A 110 10.64 -16.02 13.43
C ASP A 110 12.13 -15.92 13.82
N ARG A 111 12.51 -14.89 14.58
CA ARG A 111 13.87 -14.76 15.14
C ARG A 111 14.26 -15.92 16.04
N ARG A 112 13.30 -16.45 16.84
CA ARG A 112 13.53 -17.65 17.67
C ARG A 112 13.66 -18.92 16.83
N GLN A 113 13.03 -18.96 15.66
CA GLN A 113 13.03 -20.11 14.75
C GLN A 113 14.10 -20.02 13.64
N GLY A 114 15.06 -19.07 13.78
CA GLY A 114 16.02 -18.61 12.77
C GLY A 114 16.22 -19.48 11.52
N LYS A 115 16.88 -20.64 11.65
CA LYS A 115 17.19 -21.51 10.49
C LYS A 115 15.92 -22.07 9.82
N LYS A 116 14.92 -22.49 10.58
CA LYS A 116 13.66 -23.03 10.04
C LYS A 116 12.85 -21.95 9.32
N ALA A 117 12.79 -20.74 9.91
CA ALA A 117 12.11 -19.61 9.30
C ALA A 117 12.80 -19.17 7.99
N ALA A 118 14.13 -19.15 7.96
CA ALA A 118 14.90 -18.82 6.76
C ALA A 118 14.66 -19.84 5.62
N LEU A 119 14.76 -21.14 5.90
CA LEU A 119 14.52 -22.20 4.91
C LEU A 119 13.09 -22.18 4.38
N LYS A 120 12.11 -21.95 5.26
CA LYS A 120 10.70 -21.82 4.85
C LYS A 120 10.49 -20.62 3.93
N GLY A 121 11.08 -19.47 4.26
CA GLY A 121 11.01 -18.27 3.43
C GLY A 121 11.67 -18.45 2.07
N ASP A 122 12.85 -19.11 2.02
CA ASP A 122 13.54 -19.41 0.76
C ASP A 122 12.69 -20.33 -0.12
N ALA A 123 12.08 -21.37 0.46
CA ALA A 123 11.19 -22.28 -0.26
C ALA A 123 9.93 -21.58 -0.80
N GLU A 124 9.33 -20.68 -0.03
CA GLU A 124 8.14 -19.92 -0.45
C GLU A 124 8.46 -18.95 -1.60
N LEU A 125 9.61 -18.26 -1.54
CA LEU A 125 10.05 -17.37 -2.62
C LEU A 125 10.31 -18.14 -3.93
N LEU A 126 10.94 -19.31 -3.85
CA LEU A 126 11.17 -20.16 -5.01
C LEU A 126 9.87 -20.73 -5.59
N GLN A 127 8.93 -21.17 -4.75
CA GLN A 127 7.61 -21.62 -5.21
C GLN A 127 6.82 -20.53 -5.91
N ASN A 128 6.89 -19.29 -5.40
CA ASN A 128 6.21 -18.16 -6.02
C ASN A 128 6.89 -17.76 -7.33
N ALA A 129 8.22 -17.80 -7.41
CA ALA A 129 8.94 -17.53 -8.64
C ALA A 129 8.71 -18.61 -9.72
N ALA A 130 8.42 -19.85 -9.32
CA ALA A 130 8.20 -21.00 -10.20
C ALA A 130 6.72 -21.27 -10.54
N LYS A 131 5.77 -20.49 -10.00
CA LYS A 131 4.32 -20.66 -10.25
C LYS A 131 3.81 -19.99 -11.52
N ASP A 132 4.72 -19.63 -12.43
CA ASP A 132 4.44 -19.18 -13.78
C ASP A 132 4.71 -20.31 -14.79
#